data_AF-A0A1D2A309-F1
#
_entry.id   AF-A0A1D2A309-F1
#
_cell.length_a   1.000
_cell.length_b   1.000
_cell.length_c   1.000
_cell.angle_alpha   90.00
_cell.angle_beta   90.00
_cell.angle_gamma   90.00
#
_symmetry.space_group_name_H-M   'P 1'
#
loop_
_entity.id
_entity.type
_entity.pdbx_description
1 polymer ?
#
loop_
_entity_poly.entity_id
_entity_poly.type
_entity_poly.pdbx_seq_one_letter_code
_entity_poly.pdbx_strand_id
1 'polypeptide(L)'
;MRAEGVQRALMVVATNMTPFAKQCLQEMQPKYVIELFKEEELLVNITKHVLVPEHRILSAEEKKTLLARYKVKDTQLPRIQFNDPVARYYGVQRGGVVRIVRPSETAGRYVTYRLCV
;
A
#
# COMPACT_ATOMS: atom_id res chain seq x y z
N MET A 1 -9.87 -18.14 -9.93
CA MET A 1 -8.45 -18.14 -9.48
C MET A 1 -7.74 -19.44 -9.81
N ARG A 2 -8.12 -20.61 -9.25
CA ARG A 2 -7.46 -21.90 -9.54
C ARG A 2 -7.50 -22.32 -11.01
N ALA A 3 -8.70 -22.32 -11.61
CA ALA A 3 -8.88 -22.73 -13.01
C ALA A 3 -8.12 -21.80 -13.98
N GLU A 4 -8.14 -20.50 -13.69
CA GLU A 4 -7.50 -19.44 -14.49
C GLU A 4 -6.00 -19.23 -14.18
N GLY A 5 -5.42 -19.95 -13.21
CA GLY A 5 -4.03 -19.76 -12.79
C GLY A 5 -3.70 -18.39 -12.15
N VAL A 6 -4.72 -17.61 -11.76
CA VAL A 6 -4.55 -16.25 -11.22
C VAL A 6 -4.24 -16.28 -9.71
N GLN A 7 -3.20 -15.57 -9.31
CA GLN A 7 -2.73 -15.48 -7.92
C GLN A 7 -3.22 -14.24 -7.17
N ARG A 8 -3.63 -13.18 -7.89
CA ARG A 8 -4.09 -11.90 -7.32
C ARG A 8 -5.52 -11.60 -7.76
N ALA A 9 -6.37 -11.21 -6.82
CA ALA A 9 -7.74 -10.79 -7.13
C ALA A 9 -8.13 -9.59 -6.27
N LEU A 10 -8.94 -8.71 -6.86
CA LEU A 10 -9.59 -7.60 -6.16
C LEU A 10 -11.06 -7.95 -6.00
N MET A 11 -11.55 -7.94 -4.76
CA MET A 11 -12.93 -8.24 -4.43
C MET A 11 -13.61 -6.99 -3.88
N VAL A 12 -14.63 -6.51 -4.60
CA VAL A 12 -15.44 -5.36 -4.21
C VAL A 12 -16.74 -5.85 -3.57
N VAL A 13 -17.05 -5.37 -2.37
CA VAL A 13 -18.26 -5.76 -1.62
C VAL A 13 -19.13 -4.54 -1.32
N ALA A 14 -20.45 -4.70 -1.44
CA ALA A 14 -21.42 -3.65 -1.09
C ALA A 14 -21.62 -3.56 0.44
N THR A 15 -21.59 -4.69 1.14
CA THR A 15 -21.78 -4.78 2.59
C THR A 15 -20.58 -5.43 3.27
N ASN A 16 -20.48 -5.27 4.59
CA ASN A 16 -19.39 -5.87 5.35
C ASN A 16 -19.41 -7.40 5.23
N MET A 17 -18.25 -7.98 4.93
CA MET A 17 -18.08 -9.43 5.01
C MET A 17 -18.22 -9.95 6.44
N THR A 18 -18.75 -11.17 6.56
CA THR A 18 -18.81 -11.89 7.83
C THR A 18 -17.40 -12.17 8.37
N PRO A 19 -17.22 -12.24 9.70
CA PRO A 19 -15.91 -12.56 10.29
C PRO A 19 -15.33 -13.88 9.78
N PHE A 20 -16.18 -14.90 9.57
CA PHE A 20 -15.78 -16.19 9.03
C PHE A 20 -15.18 -16.08 7.62
N ALA A 21 -15.82 -15.32 6.73
CA ALA A 21 -15.29 -15.09 5.38
C ALA A 21 -13.94 -14.35 5.42
N LYS A 22 -13.79 -13.36 6.31
CA LYS A 22 -12.51 -12.66 6.50
C LYS A 22 -11.39 -13.60 6.95
N GLN A 23 -11.70 -14.52 7.89
CA GLN A 23 -10.75 -15.51 8.35
C GLN A 23 -10.33 -16.47 7.23
N CYS A 24 -11.28 -16.98 6.44
CA CYS A 24 -10.96 -17.83 5.29
C CYS A 24 -10.05 -17.13 4.27
N LEU A 25 -10.25 -15.83 4.01
CA LEU A 25 -9.35 -15.07 3.13
C LEU A 25 -7.93 -14.97 3.69
N GLN A 26 -7.78 -14.83 5.00
CA GLN A 26 -6.46 -14.79 5.65
C GLN A 26 -5.77 -16.15 5.55
N GLU A 27 -6.49 -17.26 5.73
CA GLU A 27 -5.96 -18.62 5.58
C GLU A 27 -5.55 -18.97 4.13
N MET A 28 -6.16 -18.31 3.15
CA MET A 28 -5.76 -18.46 1.74
C MET A 28 -4.45 -17.73 1.41
N GLN A 29 -4.00 -16.78 2.24
CA GLN A 29 -2.64 -16.25 2.17
C GLN A 29 -1.68 -17.30 2.74
N PRO A 30 -0.57 -17.64 2.06
CA PRO A 30 0.17 -16.83 1.08
C PRO A 30 -0.07 -17.17 -0.40
N LYS A 31 -0.86 -18.20 -0.70
CA LYS A 31 -0.99 -18.72 -2.08
C LYS A 31 -1.79 -17.79 -3.00
N TYR A 32 -2.79 -17.11 -2.44
CA TYR A 32 -3.62 -16.16 -3.15
C TYR A 32 -3.63 -14.82 -2.40
N VAL A 33 -3.41 -13.73 -3.12
CA VAL A 33 -3.49 -12.37 -2.58
C VAL A 33 -4.84 -11.79 -3.02
N ILE A 34 -5.77 -11.73 -2.08
CA ILE A 34 -7.10 -11.19 -2.31
C ILE A 34 -7.21 -9.86 -1.57
N GLU A 35 -7.36 -8.78 -2.34
CA GLU A 35 -7.52 -7.42 -1.81
C GLU A 35 -9.02 -7.09 -1.75
N LEU A 36 -9.51 -6.80 -0.55
CA LEU A 36 -10.90 -6.44 -0.32
C LEU A 36 -11.06 -4.92 -0.42
N PHE A 37 -12.06 -4.46 -1.16
CA PHE A 37 -12.52 -3.07 -1.14
C PHE A 37 -14.02 -3.03 -0.91
N LYS A 38 -14.48 -1.98 -0.25
CA LYS A 38 -15.91 -1.69 -0.25
C LYS A 38 -16.24 -0.81 -1.44
N GLU A 39 -17.46 -0.95 -1.95
CA GLU A 39 -17.95 -0.10 -3.03
C GLU A 39 -17.86 1.39 -2.68
N GLU A 40 -18.21 1.75 -1.43
CA GLU A 40 -18.11 3.13 -0.90
C GLU A 40 -16.69 3.72 -0.99
N GLU A 41 -15.65 2.90 -0.88
CA GLU A 41 -14.24 3.34 -0.96
C GLU A 41 -13.81 3.67 -2.39
N LEU A 42 -14.51 3.14 -3.39
CA LEU A 42 -14.16 3.28 -4.81
C LEU A 42 -14.99 4.33 -5.54
N LEU A 43 -16.01 4.92 -4.88
CA LEU A 43 -16.84 5.97 -5.46
C LEU A 43 -16.04 7.22 -5.87
N VAL A 44 -14.98 7.53 -5.10
CA VAL A 44 -14.11 8.69 -5.35
C VAL A 44 -12.67 8.25 -5.33
N ASN A 45 -11.91 8.64 -6.36
CA ASN A 45 -10.47 8.40 -6.37
C ASN A 45 -9.74 9.38 -5.43
N ILE A 46 -9.39 8.89 -4.24
CA ILE A 46 -8.66 9.64 -3.21
C ILE A 46 -7.30 10.17 -3.67
N THR A 47 -6.66 9.57 -4.67
CA THR A 47 -5.33 10.01 -5.14
C THR A 47 -5.38 11.33 -5.91
N LYS A 48 -6.58 11.77 -6.32
CA LYS A 48 -6.78 13.06 -6.99
C LYS A 48 -7.07 14.20 -6.02
N HIS A 49 -7.17 13.90 -4.73
CA HIS A 49 -7.47 14.90 -3.72
C HIS A 49 -6.26 15.81 -3.46
N VAL A 50 -6.48 17.13 -3.34
CA VAL A 50 -5.42 18.14 -3.17
C VAL A 50 -4.50 17.89 -1.97
N LEU A 51 -5.04 17.31 -0.89
CA LEU A 51 -4.27 16.98 0.32
C LEU A 51 -3.49 15.66 0.23
N VAL A 52 -3.69 14.86 -0.84
CA VAL A 52 -3.02 13.58 -1.01
C VAL A 52 -1.84 13.76 -1.97
N PRO A 53 -0.59 13.70 -1.49
CA PRO A 53 0.58 13.84 -2.34
C PRO A 53 0.80 12.62 -3.25
N GLU A 54 1.76 12.72 -4.17
CA GLU A 54 2.11 11.60 -5.05
C GLU A 54 2.85 10.51 -4.27
N HIS A 55 2.39 9.27 -4.40
CA HIS A 55 2.98 8.09 -3.77
C HIS A 55 3.46 7.11 -4.84
N ARG A 56 4.68 6.58 -4.68
CA ARG A 56 5.25 5.54 -5.56
C ARG A 56 5.91 4.45 -4.73
N ILE A 57 5.61 3.19 -5.03
CA ILE A 57 6.27 2.04 -4.41
C ILE A 57 7.70 1.93 -4.94
N LEU A 58 8.65 1.73 -4.03
CA LEU A 58 10.04 1.43 -4.38
C LEU A 58 10.23 -0.07 -4.65
N SER A 59 11.03 -0.38 -5.66
CA SER A 59 11.56 -1.72 -5.88
C SER A 59 12.52 -2.13 -4.76
N ALA A 60 12.83 -3.44 -4.68
CA ALA A 60 13.79 -3.96 -3.71
C ALA A 60 15.19 -3.34 -3.87
N GLU A 61 15.60 -3.07 -5.12
CA GLU A 61 16.88 -2.44 -5.44
C GLU A 61 16.91 -0.96 -5.03
N GLU A 62 15.86 -0.21 -5.33
CA GLU A 62 15.71 1.18 -4.90
C GLU A 62 15.69 1.29 -3.37
N LYS A 63 14.98 0.37 -2.69
CA LYS A 63 14.96 0.28 -1.22
C LYS A 63 16.37 0.04 -0.67
N LYS A 64 17.11 -0.93 -1.22
CA LYS A 64 18.49 -1.24 -0.77
C LYS A 64 19.40 -0.02 -0.95
N THR A 65 19.29 0.65 -2.10
CA THR A 65 20.05 1.86 -2.42
C THR A 65 19.72 3.01 -1.47
N LEU A 66 18.45 3.21 -1.15
CA LEU A 66 17.99 4.21 -0.18
C LEU A 66 18.62 3.99 1.19
N LEU A 67 18.50 2.78 1.72
CA LEU A 67 19.03 2.43 3.05
C LEU A 67 20.55 2.59 3.12
N ALA A 68 21.25 2.17 2.06
CA ALA A 68 22.71 2.34 1.97
C ALA A 68 23.12 3.82 1.91
N ARG A 69 22.41 4.63 1.12
CA ARG A 69 22.68 6.07 0.98
C ARG A 69 22.55 6.82 2.29
N TYR A 70 21.51 6.53 3.06
CA TYR A 70 21.24 7.20 4.33
C TYR A 70 21.85 6.48 5.54
N LYS A 71 22.45 5.30 5.35
CA LYS A 71 23.00 4.44 6.41
C LYS A 71 22.00 4.16 7.53
N VAL A 72 20.74 3.93 7.16
CA VAL A 72 19.63 3.65 8.10
C VAL A 72 19.10 2.23 7.92
N LYS A 73 18.51 1.69 8.99
CA LYS A 73 17.75 0.45 8.98
C LYS A 73 16.29 0.72 8.62
N ASP A 74 15.60 -0.30 8.10
CA ASP A 74 14.16 -0.23 7.79
C ASP A 74 13.33 0.32 8.95
N THR A 75 13.62 -0.12 10.17
CA THR A 75 12.89 0.26 11.38
C THR A 75 12.99 1.74 11.75
N GLN A 76 13.97 2.45 11.20
CA GLN A 76 14.18 3.89 11.43
C GLN A 76 13.40 4.77 10.45
N LEU A 77 12.83 4.19 9.40
CA LEU A 77 11.95 4.92 8.50
C LEU A 77 10.60 5.22 9.18
N PRO A 78 10.00 6.39 8.94
CA PRO A 78 8.62 6.66 9.35
C PRO A 78 7.66 5.61 8.81
N ARG A 79 6.63 5.27 9.58
CA ARG A 79 5.73 4.15 9.26
C ARG A 79 4.47 4.64 8.56
N ILE A 80 3.95 3.81 7.64
CA ILE A 80 2.60 3.89 7.10
C ILE A 80 1.89 2.57 7.42
N GLN A 81 0.61 2.65 7.81
CA GLN A 81 -0.15 1.44 8.13
C GLN A 81 -0.51 0.69 6.84
N PHE A 82 -0.44 -0.64 6.87
CA PHE A 82 -0.95 -1.47 5.77
C PHE A 82 -2.43 -1.19 5.44
N ASN A 83 -3.22 -0.80 6.44
CA ASN A 83 -4.64 -0.46 6.28
C ASN A 83 -4.90 0.97 5.78
N ASP A 84 -3.86 1.79 5.59
CA ASP A 84 -4.01 3.13 5.04
C ASP A 84 -4.68 3.07 3.65
N PRO A 85 -5.69 3.92 3.34
CA PRO A 85 -6.38 3.89 2.06
C PRO A 85 -5.43 4.01 0.86
N VAL A 86 -4.37 4.81 0.97
CA VAL A 86 -3.36 4.98 -0.10
C VAL A 86 -2.47 3.74 -0.18
N ALA A 87 -2.08 3.15 0.95
CA ALA A 87 -1.31 1.91 0.95
C ALA A 87 -2.09 0.75 0.31
N ARG A 88 -3.39 0.64 0.63
CA ARG A 88 -4.30 -0.33 0.00
C ARG A 88 -4.48 -0.05 -1.50
N TYR A 89 -4.68 1.21 -1.89
CA TYR A 89 -4.84 1.59 -3.30
C TYR A 89 -3.66 1.16 -4.18
N TYR A 90 -2.43 1.35 -3.70
CA TYR A 90 -1.23 0.92 -4.41
C TYR A 90 -0.85 -0.56 -4.16
N GLY A 91 -1.58 -1.29 -3.31
CA GLY A 91 -1.30 -2.68 -2.99
C GLY A 91 0.03 -2.90 -2.25
N VAL A 92 0.46 -1.92 -1.43
CA VAL A 92 1.74 -1.95 -0.72
C VAL A 92 1.77 -3.12 0.26
N GLN A 93 2.75 -4.00 0.12
CA GLN A 93 2.95 -5.12 1.04
C GLN A 93 3.74 -4.69 2.27
N ARG A 94 3.55 -5.40 3.40
CA ARG A 94 4.32 -5.18 4.63
C ARG A 94 5.82 -5.31 4.35
N GLY A 95 6.60 -4.37 4.88
CA GLY A 95 8.04 -4.25 4.60
C GLY A 95 8.38 -3.49 3.31
N GLY A 96 7.39 -3.17 2.47
CA GLY A 96 7.53 -2.29 1.32
C GLY A 96 7.79 -0.84 1.74
N VAL A 97 8.48 -0.08 0.90
CA VAL A 97 8.77 1.34 1.14
C VAL A 97 8.12 2.19 0.06
N VAL A 98 7.41 3.23 0.49
CA VAL A 98 6.73 4.18 -0.40
C VAL A 98 7.49 5.50 -0.39
N ARG A 99 7.82 5.99 -1.58
CA ARG A 99 8.33 7.33 -1.83
C ARG A 99 7.16 8.29 -1.97
N ILE A 100 7.19 9.39 -1.21
CA ILE A 100 6.15 10.40 -1.19
C ILE A 100 6.76 11.72 -1.63
N VAL A 101 6.19 12.33 -2.66
CA VAL A 101 6.61 13.63 -3.18
C VAL A 101 5.49 14.63 -2.90
N ARG A 102 5.78 15.64 -2.07
CA ARG A 102 4.82 16.69 -1.73
C ARG A 102 5.35 18.07 -2.08
N PRO A 103 4.48 19.03 -2.43
CA PRO A 103 4.87 20.43 -2.51
C PRO A 103 5.34 20.91 -1.13
N SER A 104 6.34 21.78 -1.12
CA SER A 104 6.90 22.37 0.09
C SER A 104 7.12 23.85 -0.17
N GLU A 105 6.66 24.69 0.75
CA GLU A 105 6.80 26.15 0.63
C GLU A 105 8.26 26.60 0.60
N THR A 106 9.14 25.93 1.35
CA THR A 106 10.56 26.29 1.46
C THR A 106 11.43 25.64 0.39
N ALA A 107 11.19 24.37 0.07
CA ALA A 107 12.05 23.58 -0.83
C ALA A 107 11.48 23.40 -2.24
N GLY A 108 10.28 23.94 -2.51
CA GLY A 108 9.49 23.67 -3.71
C GLY A 108 8.90 22.25 -3.70
N ARG A 109 9.75 21.22 -3.63
CA ARG A 109 9.36 19.82 -3.51
C ARG A 109 10.12 19.14 -2.38
N TYR A 110 9.38 18.45 -1.51
CA TYR A 110 9.96 17.64 -0.43
C TYR A 110 9.69 16.16 -0.68
N VAL A 111 10.75 15.35 -0.61
CA VAL A 111 10.68 13.90 -0.80
C VAL A 111 10.87 13.21 0.56
N THR A 112 9.94 12.33 0.92
CA THR A 112 10.03 11.49 2.12
C THR A 112 9.75 10.04 1.78
N TYR A 113 10.22 9.14 2.64
CA TYR A 113 10.05 7.70 2.49
C TYR A 113 9.35 7.13 3.71
N ARG A 114 8.40 6.21 3.51
CA ARG A 114 7.69 5.53 4.61
C ARG A 114 7.71 4.02 4.44
N LEU A 115 7.97 3.30 5.52
CA LEU A 115 7.91 1.83 5.60
C LEU A 115 6.47 1.39 5.88
N CYS A 116 5.94 0.48 5.07
CA CYS A 116 4.64 -0.13 5.32
C CYS A 116 4.76 -1.18 6.41
N VAL A 117 3.94 -1.03 7.46
CA VAL A 117 3.89 -1.94 8.61
C VAL A 117 2.52 -2.55 8.77
#